data_AF-A0A8J5L7P1-F1
#
_entry.id   AF-A0A8J5L7P1-F1
#
_cell.length_a   1.000
_cell.length_b   1.000
_cell.length_c   1.000
_cell.angle_alpha   90.00
_cell.angle_beta   90.00
_cell.angle_gamma   90.00
#
_symmetry.space_group_name_H-M   'P 1'
#
loop_
_entity.id
_entity.type
_entity.pdbx_description
1 polymer ?
#
loop_
_entity_poly.entity_id
_entity_poly.type
_entity_poly.pdbx_seq_one_letter_code
_entity_poly.pdbx_strand_id
1 'polypeptide(L)'
;MSKMAPKPLDYELLNENVKKVAYAVKGELYLRASELQKEGKKTGDLEGIEKYNKRTVKVTKQHNEDCKRLLRLMGVPTIEAPCEAEAQCVALCKSDKVFAVVSENMDTLTFGVPRFLHHLMYPSSKKISVMEFDVSKVLEELRLTMDQFIDLCILSGCDYCDNIKGGEIREA
;
A
#
# COMPACT_ATOMS: atom_id res chain seq x y z
N MET A 1 21.07 28.09 18.72
CA MET A 1 21.52 27.33 17.52
C MET A 1 20.33 26.52 17.02
N SER A 2 19.70 26.96 15.92
CA SER A 2 18.51 26.32 15.36
C SER A 2 18.88 24.98 14.73
N LYS A 3 18.31 23.88 15.24
CA LYS A 3 18.43 22.55 14.61
C LYS A 3 17.44 22.51 13.45
N MET A 4 17.97 22.47 12.23
CA MET A 4 17.21 22.38 10.98
C MET A 4 16.47 21.04 10.96
N ALA A 5 15.15 21.08 10.74
CA ALA A 5 14.34 19.87 10.55
C ALA A 5 14.90 19.06 9.35
N PRO A 6 14.90 17.72 9.40
CA PRO A 6 15.27 16.91 8.24
C PRO A 6 14.35 17.26 7.08
N LYS A 7 14.93 17.59 5.92
CA LYS A 7 14.15 17.90 4.71
C LYS A 7 13.39 16.63 4.29
N PRO A 8 12.13 16.74 3.85
CA PRO A 8 11.38 15.61 3.31
C PRO A 8 12.14 14.97 2.14
N LEU A 9 12.07 13.65 2.05
CA LEU A 9 12.77 12.87 1.04
C LEU A 9 12.23 13.23 -0.37
N ASP A 10 13.08 13.84 -1.18
CA ASP A 10 12.75 14.21 -2.55
C ASP A 10 12.91 13.00 -3.49
N TYR A 11 11.79 12.38 -3.84
CA TYR A 11 11.72 11.19 -4.70
C TYR A 11 12.11 11.46 -6.17
N GLU A 12 12.08 12.72 -6.63
CA GLU A 12 12.57 13.09 -7.96
C GLU A 12 14.11 13.05 -8.02
N LEU A 13 14.77 13.29 -6.88
CA LEU A 13 16.22 13.22 -6.69
C LEU A 13 16.74 11.81 -6.34
N LEU A 14 15.88 10.81 -6.21
CA LEU A 14 16.31 9.43 -5.97
C LEU A 14 17.07 8.89 -7.18
N ASN A 15 18.35 8.56 -6.97
CA ASN A 15 19.24 7.91 -7.94
C ASN A 15 18.56 6.70 -8.60
N GLU A 16 18.65 6.59 -9.94
CA GLU A 16 18.14 5.46 -10.73
C GLU A 16 18.49 4.08 -10.15
N ASN A 17 19.65 3.93 -9.52
CA ASN A 17 20.11 2.69 -8.92
C ASN A 17 19.23 2.28 -7.73
N VAL A 18 18.74 3.23 -6.93
CA VAL A 18 17.82 2.94 -5.83
C VAL A 18 16.47 2.48 -6.37
N LYS A 19 15.98 3.12 -7.44
CA LYS A 19 14.78 2.69 -8.16
C LYS A 19 14.96 1.28 -8.72
N LYS A 20 16.09 1.00 -9.38
CA LYS A 20 16.43 -0.33 -9.95
C LYS A 20 16.53 -1.42 -8.89
N VAL A 21 17.11 -1.15 -7.72
CA VAL A 21 17.22 -2.11 -6.62
C VAL A 21 15.84 -2.49 -6.05
N ALA A 22 14.95 -1.51 -5.83
CA ALA A 22 13.58 -1.79 -5.39
C ALA A 22 12.82 -2.68 -6.39
N TYR A 23 12.96 -2.41 -7.70
CA TYR A 23 12.38 -3.28 -8.73
C TYR A 23 13.02 -4.68 -8.76
N ALA A 24 14.33 -4.79 -8.51
CA ALA A 24 15.05 -6.06 -8.48
C ALA A 24 14.62 -6.94 -7.31
N VAL A 25 14.53 -6.39 -6.09
CA VAL A 25 14.07 -7.12 -4.89
C VAL A 25 12.65 -7.65 -5.09
N LYS A 26 11.76 -6.82 -5.67
CA LYS A 26 10.39 -7.24 -6.02
C LYS A 26 10.41 -8.37 -7.07
N GLY A 27 11.30 -8.29 -8.06
CA GLY A 27 11.51 -9.33 -9.07
C GLY A 27 11.99 -10.67 -8.51
N GLU A 28 12.91 -10.68 -7.54
CA GLU A 28 13.43 -11.89 -6.90
C GLU A 28 12.37 -12.62 -6.06
N LEU A 29 11.56 -11.88 -5.31
CA LEU A 29 10.42 -12.44 -4.57
C LEU A 29 9.42 -13.14 -5.51
N TYR A 30 9.18 -12.57 -6.70
CA TYR A 30 8.32 -13.17 -7.72
C TYR A 30 8.91 -14.43 -8.36
N LEU A 31 10.21 -14.42 -8.66
CA LEU A 31 10.90 -15.60 -9.18
C LEU A 31 10.77 -16.77 -8.19
N ARG A 32 11.03 -16.49 -6.91
CA ARG A 32 10.93 -17.47 -5.84
C ARG A 32 9.50 -17.99 -5.66
N ALA A 33 8.49 -17.13 -5.75
CA ALA A 33 7.08 -17.54 -5.71
C ALA A 33 6.69 -18.42 -6.92
N SER A 34 7.21 -18.12 -8.11
CA SER A 34 6.96 -18.90 -9.33
C SER A 34 7.67 -20.26 -9.30
N GLU A 35 8.86 -20.34 -8.71
CA GLU A 35 9.60 -21.58 -8.50
C GLU A 35 8.86 -22.52 -7.54
N LEU A 36 8.41 -22.00 -6.40
CA LEU A 36 7.60 -22.75 -5.43
C LEU A 36 6.28 -23.25 -6.05
N GLN A 37 5.68 -22.48 -6.97
CA GLN A 37 4.50 -22.91 -7.71
C GLN A 37 4.81 -24.06 -8.69
N LYS A 38 5.96 -24.02 -9.38
CA LYS A 38 6.40 -25.11 -10.27
C LYS A 38 6.73 -26.37 -9.50
N GLU A 39 7.30 -26.24 -8.30
CA GLU A 39 7.54 -27.37 -7.39
C GLU A 39 6.23 -27.97 -6.88
N GLY A 40 5.27 -27.14 -6.44
CA GLY A 40 3.94 -27.60 -6.03
C GLY A 40 3.16 -28.32 -7.14
N LYS A 41 3.33 -27.90 -8.40
CA LYS A 41 2.77 -28.61 -9.57
C LYS A 41 3.38 -30.00 -9.79
N LYS A 42 4.65 -30.22 -9.39
CA LYS A 42 5.31 -31.53 -9.51
C LYS A 42 4.87 -32.52 -8.43
N THR A 43 4.53 -32.03 -7.24
CA THR A 43 4.10 -32.85 -6.09
C THR A 43 2.60 -33.20 -6.09
N GLY A 44 1.79 -32.60 -6.96
CA GLY A 44 0.36 -32.93 -7.09
C GLY A 44 -0.52 -32.43 -5.93
N ASP A 45 0.00 -31.50 -5.12
CA ASP A 45 -0.73 -30.89 -4.00
C ASP A 45 -1.69 -29.79 -4.50
N LEU A 46 -2.96 -30.14 -4.68
CA LEU A 46 -4.00 -29.25 -5.23
C LEU A 46 -4.27 -28.03 -4.32
N GLU A 47 -4.18 -28.17 -2.99
CA GLU A 47 -4.37 -27.07 -2.05
C GLU A 47 -3.17 -26.11 -2.07
N GLY A 48 -1.96 -26.65 -2.14
CA GLY A 48 -0.74 -25.88 -2.38
C GLY A 48 -0.84 -25.10 -3.68
N ILE A 49 -1.24 -25.75 -4.78
CA ILE A 49 -1.38 -25.13 -6.10
C ILE A 49 -2.37 -23.96 -6.09
N GLU A 50 -3.51 -24.08 -5.42
CA GLU A 50 -4.50 -22.98 -5.35
C GLU A 50 -3.95 -21.79 -4.53
N LYS A 51 -3.26 -22.07 -3.43
CA LYS A 51 -2.59 -21.06 -2.60
C LYS A 51 -1.49 -20.33 -3.38
N TYR A 52 -0.69 -21.04 -4.17
CA TYR A 52 0.33 -20.45 -5.03
C TYR A 52 -0.27 -19.72 -6.23
N ASN A 53 -1.38 -20.20 -6.79
CA ASN A 53 -2.10 -19.50 -7.86
C ASN A 53 -2.59 -18.13 -7.40
N LYS A 54 -3.21 -18.03 -6.21
CA LYS A 54 -3.62 -16.73 -5.64
C LYS A 54 -2.45 -15.75 -5.49
N ARG A 55 -1.26 -16.25 -5.17
CA ARG A 55 -0.03 -15.45 -5.07
C ARG A 55 0.60 -15.08 -6.41
N THR A 56 0.20 -15.74 -7.50
CA THR A 56 0.79 -15.58 -8.84
C THR A 56 -0.13 -14.80 -9.80
N VAL A 57 -1.37 -14.47 -9.40
CA VAL A 57 -2.25 -13.63 -10.23
C VAL A 57 -1.61 -12.26 -10.42
N LYS A 58 -1.18 -12.00 -11.66
CA LYS A 58 -0.60 -10.71 -12.06
C LYS A 58 -1.68 -9.87 -12.71
N VAL A 59 -1.89 -8.67 -12.16
CA VAL A 59 -2.71 -7.66 -12.84
C VAL A 59 -1.97 -7.20 -14.09
N THR A 60 -2.58 -7.38 -15.25
CA THR A 60 -2.01 -6.96 -16.54
C THR A 60 -2.42 -5.53 -16.86
N LYS A 61 -1.67 -4.86 -17.74
CA LYS A 61 -2.07 -3.55 -18.27
C LYS A 61 -3.45 -3.61 -18.95
N GLN A 62 -3.76 -4.72 -19.62
CA GLN A 62 -5.05 -4.91 -20.28
C GLN A 62 -6.20 -4.91 -19.28
N HIS A 63 -6.06 -5.60 -18.13
CA HIS A 63 -7.08 -5.58 -17.07
C HIS A 63 -7.35 -4.16 -16.58
N ASN A 64 -6.30 -3.34 -16.42
CA ASN A 64 -6.46 -1.95 -15.99
C ASN A 64 -7.21 -1.13 -17.05
N GLU A 65 -6.89 -1.27 -18.33
CA GLU A 65 -7.56 -0.54 -19.40
C GLU A 65 -9.02 -0.97 -19.58
N ASP A 66 -9.32 -2.25 -19.44
CA ASP A 66 -10.69 -2.78 -19.48
C ASP A 66 -11.52 -2.24 -18.30
N CYS A 67 -10.96 -2.23 -17.09
CA CYS A 67 -11.58 -1.64 -15.91
C CYS A 67 -11.80 -0.11 -16.08
N LYS A 68 -10.79 0.63 -16.55
CA LYS A 68 -10.92 2.07 -16.84
C LYS A 68 -12.02 2.32 -17.87
N ARG A 69 -12.12 1.49 -18.92
CA ARG A 69 -13.18 1.58 -19.93
C ARG A 69 -14.55 1.33 -19.33
N LEU A 70 -14.70 0.30 -18.51
CA LEU A 70 -15.95 -0.01 -17.81
C LEU A 70 -16.39 1.16 -16.93
N LEU A 71 -15.49 1.70 -16.10
CA LEU A 71 -15.78 2.82 -15.21
C LEU A 71 -16.21 4.07 -16.00
N ARG A 72 -15.56 4.36 -17.13
CA ARG A 72 -15.96 5.46 -18.03
C ARG A 72 -17.37 5.25 -18.60
N LEU A 73 -17.71 4.02 -18.99
CA LEU A 73 -19.06 3.69 -19.47
C LEU A 73 -20.13 3.80 -18.37
N MET A 74 -19.76 3.55 -17.11
CA MET A 74 -20.62 3.75 -15.95
C MET A 74 -20.72 5.22 -15.50
N GLY A 75 -19.99 6.14 -16.16
CA GLY A 75 -19.96 7.56 -15.79
C GLY A 75 -19.11 7.88 -14.56
N VAL A 76 -18.24 6.94 -14.13
CA VAL A 76 -17.34 7.14 -12.99
C VAL A 76 -16.01 7.72 -13.48
N PRO A 77 -15.58 8.90 -12.98
CA PRO A 77 -14.31 9.49 -13.36
C PRO A 77 -13.13 8.66 -12.83
N THR A 78 -12.07 8.56 -13.63
CA THR A 78 -10.82 7.89 -13.25
C THR A 78 -9.65 8.84 -13.41
N ILE A 79 -8.68 8.76 -12.50
CA ILE A 79 -7.45 9.57 -12.52
C ILE A 79 -6.28 8.60 -12.53
N GLU A 80 -5.30 8.86 -13.39
CA GLU A 80 -4.06 8.09 -13.43
C GLU A 80 -3.01 8.78 -12.56
N ALA A 81 -2.57 8.10 -11.50
CA ALA A 81 -1.55 8.61 -10.60
C ALA A 81 -0.16 8.50 -11.24
N PRO A 82 0.76 9.44 -10.97
CA PRO A 82 2.12 9.40 -11.52
C PRO A 82 2.97 8.26 -10.93
N CYS A 83 2.67 7.85 -9.71
CA CYS A 83 3.34 6.76 -9.02
C CYS A 83 2.30 5.94 -8.23
N GLU A 84 2.19 6.17 -6.93
CA GLU A 84 1.25 5.44 -6.08
C GLU A 84 -0.14 6.07 -6.09
N ALA A 85 -1.14 5.22 -6.30
CA ALA A 85 -2.54 5.64 -6.30
C ALA A 85 -2.96 6.19 -4.92
N GLU A 86 -2.47 5.61 -3.83
CA GLU A 86 -2.82 6.01 -2.47
C GLU A 86 -2.34 7.43 -2.17
N ALA A 87 -1.07 7.73 -2.46
CA ALA A 87 -0.50 9.07 -2.31
C ALA A 87 -1.29 10.13 -3.11
N GLN A 88 -1.70 9.80 -4.34
CA GLN A 88 -2.53 10.69 -5.15
C GLN A 88 -3.92 10.91 -4.54
N CYS A 89 -4.56 9.87 -4.03
CA CYS A 89 -5.85 9.97 -3.35
C CYS A 89 -5.75 10.82 -2.07
N VAL A 90 -4.68 10.65 -1.29
CA VAL A 90 -4.41 11.47 -0.11
C VAL A 90 -4.23 12.94 -0.48
N ALA A 91 -3.48 13.23 -1.55
CA ALA A 91 -3.30 14.61 -2.02
C ALA A 91 -4.65 15.26 -2.42
N LEU A 92 -5.53 14.50 -3.08
CA LEU A 92 -6.89 14.97 -3.40
C LEU A 92 -7.71 15.25 -2.14
N CYS A 93 -7.62 14.37 -1.14
CA CYS A 93 -8.32 14.52 0.14
C CYS A 93 -7.82 15.73 0.94
N LYS A 94 -6.51 15.98 0.96
CA LYS A 94 -5.91 17.17 1.59
C LYS A 94 -6.26 18.47 0.87
N SER A 95 -6.59 18.40 -0.42
CA SER A 95 -7.04 19.55 -1.22
C SER A 95 -8.56 19.79 -1.17
N ASP A 96 -9.27 19.11 -0.25
CA ASP A 96 -10.73 19.18 -0.06
C ASP A 96 -11.56 18.82 -1.32
N LYS A 97 -10.96 18.11 -2.28
CA LYS A 97 -11.67 17.65 -3.49
C LYS A 97 -12.48 16.38 -3.26
N VAL A 98 -12.12 15.60 -2.25
CA VAL A 98 -12.79 14.35 -1.86
C VAL A 98 -12.95 14.29 -0.35
N PHE A 99 -13.99 13.60 0.11
CA PHE A 99 -14.33 13.52 1.54
C PHE A 99 -13.38 12.62 2.34
N ALA A 100 -13.04 11.44 1.80
CA ALA A 100 -12.20 10.43 2.42
C ALA A 100 -11.54 9.56 1.35
N VAL A 101 -10.47 8.86 1.73
CA VAL A 101 -9.81 7.84 0.90
C VAL A 101 -10.24 6.46 1.35
N VAL A 102 -10.56 5.60 0.38
CA VAL A 102 -10.93 4.21 0.63
C VAL A 102 -9.79 3.31 0.16
N SER A 103 -9.18 2.56 1.08
CA SER A 103 -8.22 1.51 0.73
C SER A 103 -8.24 0.36 1.74
N GLU A 104 -7.75 -0.78 1.30
CA GLU A 104 -7.44 -1.91 2.19
C GLU A 104 -5.99 -1.86 2.69
N ASN A 105 -5.15 -1.00 2.11
CA ASN A 105 -3.79 -0.82 2.61
C ASN A 105 -3.76 0.26 3.70
N MET A 106 -3.20 -0.10 4.86
CA MET A 106 -3.03 0.84 5.97
C MET A 106 -1.86 1.79 5.75
N ASP A 107 -0.96 1.51 4.80
CA ASP A 107 0.13 2.43 4.44
C ASP A 107 -0.40 3.78 3.95
N THR A 108 -1.66 3.85 3.48
CA THR A 108 -2.33 5.11 3.15
C THR A 108 -2.31 6.10 4.32
N LEU A 109 -2.36 5.62 5.57
CA LEU A 109 -2.29 6.47 6.77
C LEU A 109 -0.96 7.21 6.87
N THR A 110 0.15 6.59 6.43
CA THR A 110 1.50 7.18 6.49
C THR A 110 1.67 8.38 5.57
N PHE A 111 0.84 8.50 4.52
CA PHE A 111 0.78 9.71 3.69
C PHE A 111 0.04 10.87 4.39
N GLY A 112 -0.54 10.65 5.57
CA GLY A 112 -1.23 11.64 6.38
C GLY A 112 -2.61 11.98 5.84
N VAL A 113 -3.38 10.97 5.44
CA VAL A 113 -4.76 11.16 4.98
C VAL A 113 -5.66 11.74 6.09
N PRO A 114 -6.47 12.78 5.84
CA PRO A 114 -7.36 13.32 6.85
C PRO A 114 -8.42 12.32 7.32
N ARG A 115 -9.07 11.62 6.38
CA ARG A 115 -10.10 10.60 6.65
C ARG A 115 -9.87 9.37 5.81
N PHE A 116 -9.74 8.22 6.46
CA PHE A 116 -9.52 6.93 5.85
C PHE A 116 -10.67 5.98 6.13
N LEU A 117 -11.16 5.28 5.10
CA LEU A 117 -12.21 4.28 5.21
C LEU A 117 -11.65 2.91 4.85
N HIS A 118 -11.71 2.01 5.82
CA HIS A 118 -11.31 0.62 5.66
C HIS A 118 -12.55 -0.28 5.57
N HIS A 119 -12.41 -1.38 4.83
CA HIS A 119 -13.46 -2.39 4.62
C HIS A 119 -14.67 -1.98 3.76
N LEU A 120 -14.65 -0.83 3.09
CA LEU A 120 -15.78 -0.40 2.25
C LEU A 120 -15.96 -1.29 1.02
N MET A 121 -14.87 -1.87 0.50
CA MET A 121 -14.89 -2.68 -0.74
C MET A 121 -15.25 -4.15 -0.49
N TYR A 122 -15.51 -4.58 0.75
CA TYR A 122 -15.91 -5.95 1.00
C TYR A 122 -17.33 -6.23 0.50
N PRO A 123 -17.58 -7.44 -0.01
CA PRO A 123 -18.93 -7.84 -0.37
C PRO A 123 -19.82 -7.87 0.87
N SER A 124 -21.06 -7.40 0.73
CA SER A 124 -22.04 -7.30 1.82
C SER A 124 -22.30 -8.65 2.52
N SER A 125 -22.01 -9.77 1.85
CA SER A 125 -22.12 -11.13 2.41
C SER A 125 -21.19 -11.37 3.61
N LYS A 126 -20.05 -10.67 3.71
CA LYS A 126 -19.12 -10.84 4.83
C LYS A 126 -19.56 -10.13 6.11
N LYS A 127 -20.57 -9.24 6.05
CA LYS A 127 -21.10 -8.47 7.20
C LYS A 127 -20.02 -7.78 8.05
N ILE A 128 -18.95 -7.32 7.41
CA ILE A 128 -17.88 -6.56 8.07
C ILE A 128 -18.31 -5.10 8.12
N SER A 129 -18.20 -4.46 9.29
CA SER A 129 -18.48 -3.03 9.43
C SER A 129 -17.36 -2.20 8.78
N VAL A 130 -17.76 -1.14 8.07
CA VAL A 130 -16.83 -0.13 7.57
C VAL A 130 -16.19 0.57 8.77
N MET A 131 -14.86 0.71 8.74
CA MET A 131 -14.11 1.40 9.78
C MET A 131 -13.63 2.74 9.25
N GLU A 132 -13.82 3.80 10.04
CA GLU A 132 -13.34 5.14 9.72
C GLU A 132 -12.19 5.51 10.67
N PHE A 133 -11.09 5.96 10.10
CA PHE A 133 -9.93 6.45 10.82
C PHE A 133 -9.73 7.93 10.52
N ASP A 134 -9.70 8.73 11.58
CA ASP A 134 -9.27 10.12 11.55
C ASP A 134 -7.82 10.16 12.04
N VAL A 135 -6.88 10.42 11.13
CA VAL A 135 -5.45 10.40 11.45
C VAL A 135 -5.11 11.41 12.54
N SER A 136 -5.84 12.53 12.63
CA SER A 136 -5.60 13.53 13.67
C SER A 136 -5.86 12.96 15.06
N LYS A 137 -6.94 12.19 15.21
CA LYS A 137 -7.29 11.52 16.48
C LYS A 137 -6.30 10.41 16.81
N VAL A 138 -5.88 9.64 15.81
CA VAL A 138 -4.88 8.58 16.00
C VAL A 138 -3.56 9.17 16.51
N LEU A 139 -3.09 10.27 15.91
CA LEU A 139 -1.89 10.97 16.34
C LEU A 139 -2.04 11.57 17.75
N GLU A 140 -3.20 12.10 18.09
CA GLU A 140 -3.51 12.65 19.42
C GLU A 140 -3.50 11.56 20.50
N GLU A 141 -4.15 10.42 20.25
CA GLU A 141 -4.20 9.28 21.19
C GLU A 141 -2.83 8.66 21.42
N LEU A 142 -2.04 8.50 20.35
CA LEU A 142 -0.67 7.98 20.43
C LEU A 142 0.33 9.02 20.94
N ARG A 143 -0.05 10.30 21.01
CA ARG A 143 0.82 11.45 21.33
C ARG A 143 2.05 11.51 20.44
N LEU A 144 1.87 11.23 19.15
CA LEU A 144 2.93 11.24 18.15
C LEU A 144 2.71 12.38 17.16
N THR A 145 3.81 12.92 16.66
CA THR A 145 3.80 13.74 15.45
C THR A 145 3.67 12.84 14.22
N MET A 146 3.26 13.41 13.08
CA MET A 146 3.17 12.65 11.83
C MET A 146 4.51 12.00 11.45
N ASP A 147 5.63 12.71 11.62
CA ASP A 147 6.97 12.18 11.33
C ASP A 147 7.31 10.98 12.22
N GLN A 148 7.00 11.06 13.52
CA GLN A 148 7.21 9.94 14.46
C GLN A 148 6.28 8.76 14.16
N PHE A 149 5.06 9.02 13.68
CA PHE A 149 4.15 7.97 13.24
C PHE A 149 4.68 7.26 11.99
N ILE A 150 5.26 7.99 11.04
CA ILE A 150 5.94 7.40 9.88
C ILE A 150 7.13 6.53 10.33
N ASP A 151 7.97 7.04 11.24
CA ASP A 151 9.06 6.26 11.82
C ASP A 151 8.55 4.98 12.50
N LEU A 152 7.44 5.07 13.24
CA LEU A 152 6.80 3.90 13.86
C LEU A 152 6.35 2.89 12.79
N CYS A 153 5.70 3.31 11.72
CA CYS A 153 5.28 2.43 10.63
C CYS A 153 6.47 1.77 9.92
N ILE A 154 7.56 2.51 9.72
CA ILE A 154 8.80 1.96 9.17
C ILE A 154 9.37 0.87 10.09
N LEU A 155 9.35 1.10 11.42
CA LEU A 155 9.82 0.14 12.41
C LEU A 155 8.92 -1.10 12.52
N SER A 156 7.60 -0.94 12.41
CA SER A 156 6.63 -2.04 12.33
C SER A 156 6.78 -2.88 11.07
N GLY A 157 7.43 -2.32 10.06
CA GLY A 157 7.76 -2.93 8.79
C GLY A 157 6.90 -2.38 7.66
N CYS A 158 7.56 -1.96 6.59
CA CYS A 158 6.93 -1.37 5.42
C CYS A 158 7.54 -1.91 4.12
N ASP A 159 6.86 -1.70 3.00
CA ASP A 159 7.29 -2.20 1.68
C ASP A 159 8.51 -1.46 1.10
N TYR A 160 8.94 -0.35 1.71
CA TYR A 160 9.95 0.56 1.15
C TYR A 160 11.38 0.29 1.60
N CYS A 161 11.58 -0.32 2.77
CA CYS A 161 12.89 -0.56 3.34
C CYS A 161 12.96 -1.88 4.10
N ASP A 162 14.15 -2.45 4.21
CA ASP A 162 14.36 -3.68 4.96
C ASP A 162 14.04 -3.48 6.44
N ASN A 163 13.29 -4.42 7.01
CA ASN A 163 12.98 -4.41 8.45
C ASN A 163 14.25 -4.64 9.26
N ILE A 164 14.38 -3.93 10.38
CA ILE A 164 15.46 -4.15 11.34
C ILE A 164 15.28 -5.56 11.93
N LYS A 165 16.31 -6.41 11.82
CA LYS A 165 16.28 -7.77 12.38
C LYS A 165 16.05 -7.70 13.89
N GLY A 166 14.89 -8.19 14.34
CA GLY A 166 14.47 -8.21 15.76
C GLY A 166 13.54 -7.09 16.19
N GLY A 167 13.14 -6.18 15.28
CA GLY A 167 12.24 -5.05 15.56
C GLY A 167 10.75 -5.32 15.33
N GLU A 168 10.28 -6.58 15.36
CA GLU A 168 8.84 -6.82 15.36
C GLU A 168 8.24 -6.26 16.64
N ILE A 169 7.47 -5.17 16.53
CA ILE A 169 6.64 -4.67 17.62
C ILE A 169 5.55 -5.71 17.86
N ARG A 170 5.82 -6.64 18.78
CA ARG A 170 4.89 -7.72 19.12
C ARG A 170 3.89 -7.34 20.21
N GLU A 171 4.15 -6.29 20.98
CA GLU A 171 3.24 -5.79 22.01
C GLU A 171 3.41 -4.27 22.15
N ALA A 172 2.33 -3.54 21.85
CA ALA A 172 2.07 -2.19 22.32
C ALA A 172 0.59 -2.13 22.73
#